data_AF-A0A3P7W4X5-F1
#
_entry.id   AF-A0A3P7W4X5-F1
#
_cell.length_a   1.000
_cell.length_b   1.000
_cell.length_c   1.000
_cell.angle_alpha   90.00
_cell.angle_beta   90.00
_cell.angle_gamma   90.00
#
_symmetry.space_group_name_H-M   'P 1'
#
loop_
_entity.id
_entity.type
_entity.pdbx_description
1 polymer ?
#
loop_
_entity_poly.entity_id
_entity_poly.type
_entity_poly.pdbx_seq_one_letter_code
_entity_poly.pdbx_strand_id
1 'polypeptide(L)'
;MQVCGPSFLKIRDTFKRVEEKIVKTLRLTPELLKSLQERLKKWRPIKNDKVEEAGDSIEEINENSQVGEDLYQADMVLTVEQAEEIVEGIEEQDGKSRTKRQAFKDHRYPRMTWSEGVNFYFHESASKEVRSAFIKGAKLWEKDTCINFAENSSATDRIMVFPQQGCWSFVGKVGGEQNLSLGAGCESVATAAHEIGHALGLLHTMSRYDRDDYITLNTVNIKSPAGTVIQVRLKDFSTGLSVDGCKYAGVEIKTNKDQTLTGYRFCSPDAAGITLQSFTNRVPIMTYNRIYQSKTVLEYRYGTYSTPFRFKIIY
;
A
#
# COMPACT_ATOMS: atom_id res chain seq x y z
N MET A 1 -7.00 -10.95 -20.36
CA MET A 1 -6.98 -9.59 -20.93
C MET A 1 -5.65 -8.96 -20.54
N GLN A 2 -4.88 -8.44 -21.49
CA GLN A 2 -3.58 -7.84 -21.17
C GLN A 2 -3.81 -6.49 -20.50
N VAL A 3 -3.22 -6.28 -19.32
CA VAL A 3 -3.40 -5.03 -18.52
C VAL A 3 -2.89 -3.81 -19.31
N CYS A 4 -1.91 -4.01 -20.20
CA CYS A 4 -1.33 -2.98 -21.07
C CYS A 4 -2.26 -2.47 -22.20
N GLY A 5 -3.41 -1.89 -21.87
CA GLY A 5 -4.29 -1.20 -22.82
C GLY A 5 -3.83 0.24 -23.15
N PRO A 6 -4.36 0.88 -24.22
CA PRO A 6 -4.04 2.29 -24.54
C PRO A 6 -4.34 3.30 -23.42
N SER A 7 -5.26 2.94 -22.51
CA SER A 7 -5.58 3.71 -21.29
C SER A 7 -4.42 3.75 -20.29
N PHE A 8 -3.74 2.61 -20.07
CA PHE A 8 -2.66 2.49 -19.09
C PHE A 8 -1.41 3.30 -19.48
N LEU A 9 -1.08 3.34 -20.78
CA LEU A 9 0.01 4.18 -21.28
C LEU A 9 -0.25 5.67 -20.98
N LYS A 10 -1.48 6.16 -21.20
CA LYS A 10 -1.88 7.53 -20.86
C LYS A 10 -1.79 7.81 -19.36
N ILE A 11 -2.23 6.90 -18.52
CA ILE A 11 -2.16 7.02 -17.04
C ILE A 11 -0.69 7.14 -16.59
N ARG A 12 0.18 6.26 -17.10
CA ARG A 12 1.61 6.25 -16.75
C ARG A 12 2.31 7.54 -17.19
N ASP A 13 2.03 8.01 -18.40
CA ASP A 13 2.60 9.26 -18.91
C ASP A 13 1.99 10.50 -18.23
N THR A 14 0.81 10.38 -17.61
CA THR A 14 0.21 11.39 -16.74
C THR A 14 0.96 11.53 -15.42
N PHE A 15 1.25 10.43 -14.71
CA PHE A 15 2.00 10.52 -13.44
C PHE A 15 3.46 10.98 -13.60
N LYS A 16 4.12 10.67 -14.72
CA LYS A 16 5.49 11.16 -15.00
C LYS A 16 5.61 12.68 -14.97
N ARG A 17 4.56 13.43 -15.32
CA ARG A 17 4.59 14.91 -15.37
C ARG A 17 4.86 15.56 -14.01
N VAL A 18 4.48 14.88 -12.91
CA VAL A 18 4.57 15.43 -11.54
C VAL A 18 5.69 14.82 -10.70
N GLU A 19 6.42 13.81 -11.20
CA GLU A 19 7.41 13.03 -10.43
C GLU A 19 8.46 13.94 -9.75
N GLU A 20 9.09 14.85 -10.49
CA GLU A 20 10.12 15.74 -9.96
C GLU A 20 9.59 16.72 -8.90
N LYS A 21 8.36 17.22 -9.08
CA LYS A 21 7.68 18.12 -8.13
C LYS A 21 7.41 17.38 -6.81
N ILE A 22 6.93 16.14 -6.88
CA ILE A 22 6.70 15.27 -5.71
C ILE A 22 8.02 14.98 -5.00
N VAL A 23 9.08 14.58 -5.71
CA VAL A 23 10.40 14.30 -5.11
C VAL A 23 10.99 15.52 -4.38
N LYS A 24 10.66 16.73 -4.82
CA LYS A 24 11.09 17.98 -4.16
C LYS A 24 10.31 18.27 -2.87
N THR A 25 9.00 18.08 -2.84
CA THR A 25 8.16 18.37 -1.65
C THR A 25 8.41 17.40 -0.50
N LEU A 26 8.82 16.17 -0.78
CA LEU A 26 9.00 15.12 0.21
C LEU A 26 10.40 15.07 0.86
N ARG A 27 11.17 16.17 0.80
CA ARG A 27 12.50 16.30 1.45
C ARG A 27 12.38 16.97 2.82
N LEU A 28 12.93 16.32 3.85
CA LEU A 28 12.97 16.87 5.21
C LEU A 28 13.96 18.04 5.34
N THR A 29 13.65 19.02 6.20
CA THR A 29 14.57 20.12 6.52
C THR A 29 15.74 19.64 7.39
N PRO A 30 16.87 20.37 7.46
CA PRO A 30 18.00 20.01 8.32
C PRO A 30 17.67 19.91 9.81
N GLU A 31 16.71 20.71 10.30
CA GLU A 31 16.27 20.74 11.69
C GLU A 31 15.43 19.51 12.03
N LEU A 32 14.49 19.17 11.14
CA LEU A 32 13.74 17.92 11.20
C LEU A 32 14.71 16.74 11.18
N LEU A 33 15.67 16.73 10.24
CA LEU A 33 16.70 15.69 10.14
C LEU A 33 17.56 15.60 11.42
N LYS A 34 17.89 16.71 12.09
CA LYS A 34 18.68 16.73 13.33
C LYS A 34 17.89 16.27 14.56
N SER A 35 16.64 16.72 14.70
CA SER A 35 15.72 16.25 15.75
C SER A 35 15.48 14.75 15.64
N LEU A 36 15.25 14.31 14.39
CA LEU A 36 15.20 12.94 13.99
C LEU A 36 16.52 12.23 14.38
N GLN A 37 17.71 12.80 14.05
CA GLN A 37 19.05 12.28 14.42
C GLN A 37 19.37 12.13 15.91
N GLU A 38 18.67 12.78 16.83
CA GLU A 38 18.85 12.52 18.28
C GLU A 38 17.94 11.38 18.79
N ARG A 39 16.95 10.95 17.99
CA ARG A 39 15.94 9.98 18.39
C ARG A 39 16.36 8.51 18.25
N LEU A 40 17.14 8.08 17.23
CA LEU A 40 17.55 6.65 17.15
C LEU A 40 18.58 6.27 18.21
N LYS A 41 19.38 7.22 18.71
CA LYS A 41 20.62 6.93 19.48
C LYS A 41 20.43 6.08 20.75
N LYS A 42 19.19 5.81 21.16
CA LYS A 42 18.84 5.23 22.49
C LYS A 42 18.28 3.78 22.43
N TRP A 43 18.27 3.10 21.27
CA TRP A 43 17.35 1.98 20.92
C TRP A 43 18.13 0.62 20.61
N ARG A 44 17.61 -0.60 20.94
CA ARG A 44 18.29 -1.95 21.08
C ARG A 44 17.59 -3.23 20.48
N PRO A 45 18.19 -4.48 20.47
CA PRO A 45 17.78 -5.58 19.53
C PRO A 45 17.32 -7.06 19.93
N ILE A 46 16.38 -7.72 19.17
CA ILE A 46 15.56 -9.01 19.21
C ILE A 46 15.33 -9.69 17.76
N LYS A 47 14.49 -10.75 17.51
CA LYS A 47 14.36 -11.63 16.26
C LYS A 47 12.96 -12.37 16.01
N ASN A 48 12.56 -12.74 14.76
CA ASN A 48 11.35 -13.52 14.32
C ASN A 48 11.61 -14.68 13.29
N ASP A 49 10.60 -15.52 12.90
CA ASP A 49 10.80 -16.87 12.30
C ASP A 49 9.82 -17.50 11.22
N LYS A 50 8.82 -16.85 10.58
CA LYS A 50 7.93 -17.48 9.53
C LYS A 50 7.51 -16.51 8.38
N VAL A 51 7.36 -17.00 7.12
CA VAL A 51 7.05 -16.24 5.86
C VAL A 51 6.38 -17.17 4.80
N GLU A 52 5.43 -16.69 3.99
CA GLU A 52 4.73 -17.44 2.91
C GLU A 52 5.34 -17.28 1.48
N GLU A 53 4.97 -18.14 0.51
CA GLU A 53 5.54 -18.16 -0.86
C GLU A 53 4.90 -17.17 -1.86
N ALA A 54 3.57 -17.08 -1.90
CA ALA A 54 2.86 -16.13 -2.78
C ALA A 54 3.03 -14.67 -2.31
N GLY A 55 3.19 -14.52 -0.99
CA GLY A 55 3.54 -13.29 -0.31
C GLY A 55 2.59 -12.90 0.82
N ASP A 56 3.13 -12.22 1.84
CA ASP A 56 2.42 -11.88 3.09
C ASP A 56 1.51 -10.63 3.00
N SER A 57 1.41 -9.96 1.84
CA SER A 57 0.44 -8.86 1.60
C SER A 57 0.14 -8.63 0.12
N ILE A 58 -0.87 -7.80 -0.15
CA ILE A 58 -1.33 -7.44 -1.50
C ILE A 58 -0.19 -6.88 -2.37
N GLU A 59 0.64 -5.99 -1.80
CA GLU A 59 1.78 -5.40 -2.51
C GLU A 59 2.74 -6.51 -2.99
N GLU A 60 2.99 -7.54 -2.17
CA GLU A 60 3.79 -8.73 -2.57
C GLU A 60 3.22 -9.47 -3.74
N ILE A 61 1.97 -9.87 -3.56
CA ILE A 61 1.28 -10.79 -4.44
C ILE A 61 1.21 -10.15 -5.83
N ASN A 62 1.13 -8.82 -5.89
CA ASN A 62 1.03 -8.05 -7.13
C ASN A 62 2.35 -7.95 -7.91
N GLU A 63 3.53 -7.78 -7.30
CA GLU A 63 4.79 -7.81 -8.06
C GLU A 63 5.28 -9.24 -8.32
N ASN A 64 5.10 -10.17 -7.38
CA ASN A 64 5.32 -11.60 -7.62
C ASN A 64 4.48 -12.07 -8.83
N SER A 65 3.27 -11.51 -8.98
CA SER A 65 2.38 -11.73 -10.13
C SER A 65 2.65 -10.81 -11.35
N GLN A 66 3.64 -9.91 -11.27
CA GLN A 66 4.05 -8.97 -12.32
C GLN A 66 2.96 -7.98 -12.78
N VAL A 67 2.09 -7.55 -11.87
CA VAL A 67 1.06 -6.52 -12.07
C VAL A 67 1.29 -5.25 -11.23
N GLY A 68 2.20 -5.28 -10.24
CA GLY A 68 2.46 -4.17 -9.31
C GLY A 68 2.79 -2.83 -10.00
N GLU A 69 3.73 -2.81 -10.96
CA GLU A 69 4.10 -1.59 -11.69
C GLU A 69 2.97 -0.97 -12.55
N ASP A 70 1.98 -1.76 -12.98
CA ASP A 70 0.83 -1.29 -13.78
C ASP A 70 -0.30 -0.71 -12.90
N LEU A 71 -0.25 -0.89 -11.58
CA LEU A 71 -1.30 -0.54 -10.62
C LEU A 71 -0.94 0.70 -9.80
N TYR A 72 -1.89 1.62 -9.62
CA TYR A 72 -1.68 2.80 -8.78
C TYR A 72 -1.58 2.38 -7.31
N GLN A 73 -0.47 2.75 -6.66
CA GLN A 73 -0.11 2.31 -5.31
C GLN A 73 -0.10 0.77 -5.14
N ALA A 74 0.22 0.05 -6.23
CA ALA A 74 0.32 -1.41 -6.35
C ALA A 74 -0.98 -2.22 -6.40
N ASP A 75 -2.17 -1.68 -6.10
CA ASP A 75 -3.45 -2.45 -6.09
C ASP A 75 -4.67 -1.74 -6.72
N MET A 76 -4.59 -0.44 -7.06
CA MET A 76 -5.71 0.30 -7.64
C MET A 76 -5.61 0.43 -9.17
N VAL A 77 -6.66 0.00 -9.88
CA VAL A 77 -6.87 0.35 -11.29
C VAL A 77 -7.60 1.70 -11.37
N LEU A 78 -6.98 2.67 -12.04
CA LEU A 78 -7.56 4.00 -12.26
C LEU A 78 -8.14 4.14 -13.68
N THR A 79 -9.15 5.01 -13.83
CA THR A 79 -9.50 5.60 -15.13
C THR A 79 -8.53 6.72 -15.51
N VAL A 80 -8.53 7.15 -16.78
CA VAL A 80 -7.68 8.25 -17.24
C VAL A 80 -8.01 9.55 -16.48
N GLU A 81 -9.30 9.85 -16.31
CA GLU A 81 -9.77 11.04 -15.61
C GLU A 81 -9.41 11.00 -14.12
N GLN A 82 -9.42 9.81 -13.51
CA GLN A 82 -8.94 9.59 -12.14
C GLN A 82 -7.45 9.95 -11.98
N ALA A 83 -6.61 9.55 -12.94
CA ALA A 83 -5.19 9.90 -12.91
C ALA A 83 -4.95 11.40 -13.15
N GLU A 84 -5.74 12.02 -14.03
CA GLU A 84 -5.69 13.46 -14.32
C GLU A 84 -6.09 14.30 -13.10
N GLU A 85 -7.22 14.01 -12.42
CA GLU A 85 -7.62 14.72 -11.19
C GLU A 85 -6.62 14.57 -10.03
N ILE A 86 -5.88 13.45 -9.96
CA ILE A 86 -4.82 13.27 -8.96
C ILE A 86 -3.63 14.17 -9.28
N VAL A 87 -3.25 14.27 -10.56
CA VAL A 87 -2.18 15.16 -11.03
C VAL A 87 -2.54 16.63 -10.83
N GLU A 88 -3.74 17.06 -11.22
CA GLU A 88 -4.24 18.42 -10.96
C GLU A 88 -4.22 18.74 -9.46
N GLY A 89 -4.71 17.83 -8.61
CA GLY A 89 -4.67 17.98 -7.14
C GLY A 89 -3.27 17.95 -6.49
N ILE A 90 -2.23 17.61 -7.26
CA ILE A 90 -0.81 17.77 -6.89
C ILE A 90 -0.25 19.09 -7.43
N GLU A 91 -0.72 19.53 -8.60
CA GLU A 91 -0.30 20.79 -9.22
C GLU A 91 -0.85 22.01 -8.48
N GLU A 92 -2.13 22.00 -8.08
CA GLU A 92 -2.84 23.07 -7.35
C GLU A 92 -2.37 23.32 -5.90
N GLN A 93 -1.38 22.57 -5.39
CA GLN A 93 -0.93 22.68 -3.98
C GLN A 93 -0.24 24.00 -3.60
N ASP A 94 -0.16 24.97 -4.51
CA ASP A 94 0.42 26.29 -4.30
C ASP A 94 -0.56 27.28 -3.63
N GLY A 95 -1.17 26.86 -2.51
CA GLY A 95 -1.86 27.77 -1.59
C GLY A 95 -3.33 27.52 -1.22
N LYS A 96 -3.93 26.35 -1.49
CA LYS A 96 -5.30 26.02 -1.04
C LYS A 96 -5.39 24.79 -0.14
N SER A 97 -6.32 24.85 0.82
CA SER A 97 -6.68 23.73 1.69
C SER A 97 -7.25 22.58 0.87
N ARG A 98 -6.54 21.44 0.86
CA ARG A 98 -6.96 20.22 0.17
C ARG A 98 -8.33 19.76 0.70
N THR A 99 -9.25 19.42 -0.20
CA THR A 99 -10.55 18.85 0.19
C THR A 99 -10.38 17.46 0.83
N LYS A 100 -11.26 17.12 1.77
CA LYS A 100 -11.20 15.85 2.53
C LYS A 100 -11.46 14.64 1.64
N ARG A 101 -10.38 14.04 1.11
CA ARG A 101 -10.40 12.79 0.33
C ARG A 101 -10.07 11.58 1.22
N GLN A 102 -11.07 10.72 1.46
CA GLN A 102 -10.90 9.32 1.89
C GLN A 102 -11.61 8.37 0.92
N ALA A 103 -12.78 8.78 0.44
CA ALA A 103 -13.41 8.24 -0.76
C ALA A 103 -13.16 9.17 -1.96
N PHE A 104 -13.10 8.61 -3.16
CA PHE A 104 -12.97 9.32 -4.42
C PHE A 104 -14.29 10.07 -4.72
N LYS A 105 -14.24 11.39 -4.58
CA LYS A 105 -15.35 12.31 -4.92
C LYS A 105 -14.83 13.29 -5.98
N ASP A 106 -14.94 12.87 -7.23
CA ASP A 106 -14.56 13.62 -8.41
C ASP A 106 -15.66 14.59 -8.87
N HIS A 107 -15.39 15.31 -9.95
CA HIS A 107 -16.40 16.13 -10.63
C HIS A 107 -17.59 15.31 -11.20
N ARG A 108 -17.53 13.97 -11.17
CA ARG A 108 -18.61 13.07 -11.58
C ARG A 108 -19.50 12.63 -10.43
N TYR A 109 -19.12 12.87 -9.17
CA TYR A 109 -19.91 12.56 -7.97
C TYR A 109 -21.35 13.10 -8.09
N PRO A 110 -22.40 12.30 -7.77
CA PRO A 110 -22.36 10.97 -7.16
C PRO A 110 -22.31 9.79 -8.15
N ARG A 111 -22.07 10.00 -9.46
CA ARG A 111 -22.15 8.93 -10.48
C ARG A 111 -21.18 7.76 -10.23
N MET A 112 -20.01 8.04 -9.65
CA MET A 112 -19.00 7.04 -9.28
C MET A 112 -19.32 6.29 -7.96
N THR A 113 -20.48 6.55 -7.35
CA THR A 113 -20.94 5.90 -6.12
C THR A 113 -22.01 4.85 -6.44
N TRP A 114 -21.98 3.72 -5.74
CA TRP A 114 -23.03 2.70 -5.77
C TRP A 114 -24.25 3.19 -4.98
N SER A 115 -25.30 3.63 -5.67
CA SER A 115 -26.51 4.20 -5.03
C SER A 115 -27.48 3.13 -4.53
N GLU A 116 -27.71 2.08 -5.33
CA GLU A 116 -28.68 1.00 -5.06
C GLU A 116 -28.01 -0.27 -4.48
N GLY A 117 -26.86 -0.11 -3.82
CA GLY A 117 -25.98 -1.23 -3.46
C GLY A 117 -25.07 -1.70 -4.60
N VAL A 118 -24.31 -2.76 -4.34
CA VAL A 118 -23.28 -3.29 -5.26
C VAL A 118 -23.75 -4.60 -5.87
N ASN A 119 -23.97 -4.62 -7.18
CA ASN A 119 -24.17 -5.89 -7.89
C ASN A 119 -22.81 -6.55 -8.15
N PHE A 120 -22.72 -7.86 -7.99
CA PHE A 120 -21.54 -8.64 -8.33
C PHE A 120 -21.90 -10.00 -8.93
N TYR A 121 -20.94 -10.70 -9.49
CA TYR A 121 -21.03 -12.13 -9.76
C TYR A 121 -19.62 -12.74 -9.82
N PHE A 122 -19.55 -14.07 -9.75
CA PHE A 122 -18.28 -14.80 -9.86
C PHE A 122 -18.05 -15.34 -11.27
N HIS A 123 -16.86 -15.11 -11.82
CA HIS A 123 -16.40 -15.80 -13.02
C HIS A 123 -16.32 -17.32 -12.78
N GLU A 124 -16.43 -18.12 -13.84
CA GLU A 124 -16.41 -19.59 -13.75
C GLU A 124 -15.13 -20.14 -13.09
N SER A 125 -13.99 -19.47 -13.28
CA SER A 125 -12.71 -19.86 -12.68
C SER A 125 -12.58 -19.53 -11.18
N ALA A 126 -13.51 -18.80 -10.57
CA ALA A 126 -13.43 -18.46 -9.15
C ALA A 126 -13.61 -19.68 -8.24
N SER A 127 -12.56 -20.01 -7.48
CA SER A 127 -12.53 -21.14 -6.53
C SER A 127 -13.51 -20.98 -5.36
N LYS A 128 -13.70 -22.03 -4.57
CA LYS A 128 -14.56 -21.97 -3.38
C LYS A 128 -13.98 -21.03 -2.33
N GLU A 129 -12.66 -20.95 -2.29
CA GLU A 129 -11.85 -20.15 -1.37
C GLU A 129 -12.03 -18.66 -1.71
N VAL A 130 -11.85 -18.28 -2.98
CA VAL A 130 -12.11 -16.92 -3.48
C VAL A 130 -13.56 -16.49 -3.24
N ARG A 131 -14.53 -17.36 -3.58
CA ARG A 131 -15.97 -17.10 -3.32
C ARG A 131 -16.26 -16.88 -1.84
N SER A 132 -15.68 -17.72 -0.97
CA SER A 132 -15.81 -17.64 0.49
C SER A 132 -15.18 -16.37 1.05
N ALA A 133 -13.99 -15.98 0.56
CA ALA A 133 -13.28 -14.76 0.96
C ALA A 133 -14.09 -13.51 0.60
N PHE A 134 -14.54 -13.41 -0.65
CA PHE A 134 -15.35 -12.28 -1.13
C PHE A 134 -16.66 -12.14 -0.35
N ILE A 135 -17.44 -13.23 -0.21
CA ILE A 135 -18.72 -13.19 0.53
C ILE A 135 -18.51 -12.78 1.99
N LYS A 136 -17.43 -13.25 2.64
CA LYS A 136 -17.11 -12.84 4.02
C LYS A 136 -16.67 -11.37 4.09
N GLY A 137 -15.88 -10.90 3.12
CA GLY A 137 -15.45 -9.50 3.02
C GLY A 137 -16.64 -8.56 2.81
N ALA A 138 -17.54 -8.88 1.88
CA ALA A 138 -18.78 -8.16 1.65
C ALA A 138 -19.64 -8.10 2.93
N LYS A 139 -19.81 -9.23 3.63
CA LYS A 139 -20.55 -9.26 4.91
C LYS A 139 -19.95 -8.42 6.03
N LEU A 140 -18.64 -8.15 6.04
CA LEU A 140 -18.06 -7.19 6.98
C LEU A 140 -18.52 -5.76 6.65
N TRP A 141 -18.59 -5.39 5.36
CA TRP A 141 -19.14 -4.12 4.92
C TRP A 141 -20.65 -4.01 5.20
N GLU A 142 -21.44 -5.04 4.92
CA GLU A 142 -22.89 -5.06 5.20
C GLU A 142 -23.21 -5.00 6.70
N LYS A 143 -22.34 -5.55 7.56
CA LYS A 143 -22.52 -5.55 9.01
C LYS A 143 -22.30 -4.17 9.63
N ASP A 144 -21.26 -3.47 9.19
CA ASP A 144 -20.76 -2.26 9.84
C ASP A 144 -21.07 -0.97 9.02
N THR A 145 -21.79 -1.09 7.89
CA THR A 145 -22.27 0.04 7.05
C THR A 145 -23.69 -0.21 6.50
N CYS A 146 -24.24 0.74 5.73
CA CYS A 146 -25.54 0.59 5.04
C CYS A 146 -25.46 0.06 3.60
N ILE A 147 -24.28 -0.42 3.19
CA ILE A 147 -24.04 -0.94 1.83
C ILE A 147 -24.51 -2.38 1.76
N ASN A 148 -25.27 -2.73 0.72
CA ASN A 148 -25.75 -4.09 0.45
C ASN A 148 -25.07 -4.66 -0.80
N PHE A 149 -24.80 -5.97 -0.81
CA PHE A 149 -24.25 -6.67 -1.97
C PHE A 149 -25.26 -7.68 -2.53
N ALA A 150 -25.45 -7.71 -3.85
CA ALA A 150 -26.38 -8.60 -4.54
C ALA A 150 -25.68 -9.38 -5.65
N GLU A 151 -25.83 -10.70 -5.69
CA GLU A 151 -25.32 -11.51 -6.80
C GLU A 151 -26.26 -11.38 -8.00
N ASN A 152 -25.84 -10.67 -9.04
CA ASN A 152 -26.62 -10.38 -10.24
C ASN A 152 -25.71 -10.15 -11.46
N SER A 153 -25.49 -11.21 -12.24
CA SER A 153 -24.70 -11.18 -13.49
C SER A 153 -25.38 -10.42 -14.63
N SER A 154 -26.65 -10.05 -14.50
CA SER A 154 -27.42 -9.34 -15.52
C SER A 154 -27.57 -7.84 -15.25
N ALA A 155 -27.11 -7.34 -14.09
CA ALA A 155 -27.11 -5.91 -13.76
C ALA A 155 -26.18 -5.13 -14.69
N THR A 156 -26.59 -3.93 -15.14
CA THR A 156 -25.78 -3.07 -16.02
C THR A 156 -24.45 -2.68 -15.38
N ASP A 157 -24.51 -2.12 -14.17
CA ASP A 157 -23.34 -1.82 -13.34
C ASP A 157 -23.11 -2.99 -12.39
N ARG A 158 -21.98 -3.71 -12.52
CA ARG A 158 -21.67 -4.90 -11.71
C ARG A 158 -20.17 -5.17 -11.58
N ILE A 159 -19.78 -5.87 -10.52
CA ILE A 159 -18.41 -6.36 -10.32
C ILE A 159 -18.30 -7.83 -10.77
N MET A 160 -17.41 -8.14 -11.70
CA MET A 160 -16.97 -9.52 -11.94
C MET A 160 -15.81 -9.84 -10.98
N VAL A 161 -16.03 -10.81 -10.09
CA VAL A 161 -15.01 -11.33 -9.17
C VAL A 161 -14.38 -12.58 -9.77
N PHE A 162 -13.05 -12.57 -9.92
CA PHE A 162 -12.31 -13.59 -10.66
C PHE A 162 -10.85 -13.70 -10.17
N PRO A 163 -10.22 -14.88 -10.22
CA PRO A 163 -8.82 -15.07 -9.83
C PRO A 163 -7.89 -14.80 -11.03
N GLN A 164 -7.49 -13.55 -11.22
CA GLN A 164 -6.40 -13.20 -12.14
C GLN A 164 -5.05 -13.17 -11.40
N GLN A 165 -4.04 -12.60 -12.04
CA GLN A 165 -2.77 -12.24 -11.41
C GLN A 165 -2.99 -11.06 -10.44
N GLY A 166 -2.55 -11.20 -9.20
CA GLY A 166 -2.67 -10.17 -8.16
C GLY A 166 -4.04 -10.04 -7.47
N CYS A 167 -4.07 -9.23 -6.41
CA CYS A 167 -5.24 -8.71 -5.73
C CYS A 167 -5.38 -7.23 -6.09
N TRP A 168 -6.47 -6.83 -6.75
CA TRP A 168 -6.66 -5.44 -7.17
C TRP A 168 -8.12 -5.14 -7.53
N SER A 169 -8.47 -3.86 -7.51
CA SER A 169 -9.79 -3.39 -7.93
C SER A 169 -9.75 -2.00 -8.58
N PHE A 170 -10.85 -1.66 -9.26
CA PHE A 170 -11.11 -0.29 -9.67
C PHE A 170 -11.53 0.58 -8.48
N VAL A 171 -11.20 1.87 -8.51
CA VAL A 171 -11.63 2.82 -7.47
C VAL A 171 -13.04 3.33 -7.76
N GLY A 172 -14.03 2.84 -7.03
CA GLY A 172 -15.44 3.25 -7.12
C GLY A 172 -16.22 2.55 -8.23
N LYS A 173 -17.45 3.03 -8.49
CA LYS A 173 -18.29 2.55 -9.60
C LYS A 173 -17.86 3.21 -10.91
N VAL A 174 -17.16 2.48 -11.77
CA VAL A 174 -16.71 2.99 -13.08
C VAL A 174 -17.86 3.02 -14.10
N GLY A 175 -18.83 2.12 -13.93
CA GLY A 175 -19.98 1.95 -14.81
C GLY A 175 -19.80 0.76 -15.76
N GLY A 176 -20.88 0.04 -16.05
CA GLY A 176 -20.81 -1.24 -16.75
C GLY A 176 -20.26 -2.37 -15.87
N GLU A 177 -19.73 -3.41 -16.52
CA GLU A 177 -18.99 -4.47 -15.83
C GLU A 177 -17.56 -4.02 -15.51
N GLN A 178 -17.17 -4.10 -14.24
CA GLN A 178 -15.81 -3.82 -13.76
C GLN A 178 -15.22 -5.03 -13.04
N ASN A 179 -13.90 -5.18 -13.15
CA ASN A 179 -13.19 -6.36 -12.65
C ASN A 179 -12.64 -6.16 -11.24
N LEU A 180 -12.67 -7.21 -10.42
CA LEU A 180 -12.00 -7.28 -9.12
C LEU A 180 -11.25 -8.60 -9.03
N SER A 181 -9.91 -8.54 -8.98
CA SER A 181 -9.06 -9.72 -8.93
C SER A 181 -8.84 -10.18 -7.50
N LEU A 182 -9.03 -11.48 -7.26
CA LEU A 182 -8.57 -12.19 -6.07
C LEU A 182 -7.79 -13.42 -6.53
N GLY A 183 -6.54 -13.18 -6.94
CA GLY A 183 -5.60 -14.22 -7.36
C GLY A 183 -5.06 -15.10 -6.22
N ALA A 184 -4.04 -15.89 -6.54
CA ALA A 184 -3.36 -16.75 -5.56
C ALA A 184 -2.68 -15.90 -4.47
N GLY A 185 -2.96 -16.21 -3.20
CA GLY A 185 -2.55 -15.41 -2.03
C GLY A 185 -3.59 -14.37 -1.59
N CYS A 186 -4.59 -14.08 -2.43
CA CYS A 186 -5.62 -13.09 -2.15
C CYS A 186 -6.85 -13.65 -1.42
N GLU A 187 -6.89 -14.96 -1.15
CA GLU A 187 -8.06 -15.68 -0.61
C GLU A 187 -8.33 -15.40 0.89
N SER A 188 -7.71 -14.36 1.45
CA SER A 188 -7.97 -13.89 2.81
C SER A 188 -9.20 -12.97 2.86
N VAL A 189 -9.96 -13.05 3.97
CA VAL A 189 -11.12 -12.16 4.20
C VAL A 189 -10.69 -10.69 4.31
N ALA A 190 -9.48 -10.43 4.82
CA ALA A 190 -8.93 -9.08 4.95
C ALA A 190 -8.59 -8.48 3.58
N THR A 191 -7.96 -9.27 2.70
CA THR A 191 -7.66 -8.90 1.32
C THR A 191 -8.95 -8.61 0.54
N ALA A 192 -9.91 -9.53 0.59
CA ALA A 192 -11.19 -9.32 -0.08
C ALA A 192 -11.95 -8.09 0.43
N ALA A 193 -11.96 -7.83 1.74
CA ALA A 193 -12.57 -6.63 2.30
C ALA A 193 -11.86 -5.33 1.89
N HIS A 194 -10.54 -5.36 1.70
CA HIS A 194 -9.73 -4.24 1.20
C HIS A 194 -10.04 -3.93 -0.27
N GLU A 195 -10.04 -4.93 -1.16
CA GLU A 195 -10.41 -4.75 -2.58
C GLU A 195 -11.85 -4.29 -2.77
N ILE A 196 -12.77 -4.77 -1.94
CA ILE A 196 -14.14 -4.24 -1.89
C ILE A 196 -14.12 -2.77 -1.46
N GLY A 197 -13.27 -2.37 -0.51
CA GLY A 197 -13.06 -0.98 -0.14
C GLY A 197 -12.66 -0.08 -1.33
N HIS A 198 -11.76 -0.57 -2.19
CA HIS A 198 -11.42 0.11 -3.44
C HIS A 198 -12.62 0.20 -4.40
N ALA A 199 -13.35 -0.89 -4.62
CA ALA A 199 -14.57 -0.88 -5.45
C ALA A 199 -15.68 0.06 -4.93
N LEU A 200 -15.72 0.33 -3.62
CA LEU A 200 -16.60 1.31 -2.97
C LEU A 200 -16.08 2.76 -3.08
N GLY A 201 -14.89 2.96 -3.62
CA GLY A 201 -14.28 4.26 -3.90
C GLY A 201 -13.23 4.71 -2.90
N LEU A 202 -12.76 3.85 -1.98
CA LEU A 202 -11.74 4.23 -1.01
C LEU A 202 -10.33 4.23 -1.63
N LEU A 203 -9.53 5.23 -1.24
CA LEU A 203 -8.09 5.26 -1.50
C LEU A 203 -7.32 4.80 -0.26
N HIS A 204 -6.04 4.46 -0.41
CA HIS A 204 -5.22 4.12 0.75
C HIS A 204 -5.10 5.27 1.76
N THR A 205 -5.03 4.93 3.04
CA THR A 205 -5.10 5.92 4.12
C THR A 205 -3.88 6.84 4.19
N MET A 206 -2.68 6.41 3.75
CA MET A 206 -1.50 7.30 3.68
C MET A 206 -1.58 8.36 2.57
N SER A 207 -2.52 8.24 1.64
CA SER A 207 -2.76 9.20 0.55
C SER A 207 -3.68 10.36 0.95
N ARG A 208 -4.20 10.34 2.18
CA ARG A 208 -4.98 11.42 2.78
C ARG A 208 -4.24 12.76 2.73
N TYR A 209 -5.01 13.84 2.70
CA TYR A 209 -4.48 15.19 2.62
C TYR A 209 -3.79 15.67 3.92
N ASP A 210 -4.26 15.19 5.06
CA ASP A 210 -3.78 15.50 6.40
C ASP A 210 -2.71 14.50 6.88
N ARG A 211 -2.18 13.63 6.00
CA ARG A 211 -1.27 12.54 6.41
C ARG A 211 -0.01 13.04 7.11
N ASP A 212 0.51 14.21 6.74
CA ASP A 212 1.73 14.80 7.33
C ASP A 212 1.58 15.12 8.83
N ASP A 213 0.34 15.24 9.34
CA ASP A 213 0.06 15.42 10.77
C ASP A 213 0.24 14.10 11.58
N TYR A 214 0.18 12.94 10.90
CA TYR A 214 0.17 11.60 11.54
C TYR A 214 1.37 10.74 11.19
N ILE A 215 1.93 10.88 9.97
CA ILE A 215 3.07 10.11 9.47
C ILE A 215 4.09 11.05 8.79
N THR A 216 5.36 10.87 9.11
CA THR A 216 6.47 11.56 8.43
C THR A 216 7.01 10.65 7.34
N LEU A 217 6.87 11.03 6.06
CA LEU A 217 7.45 10.26 4.97
C LEU A 217 8.95 10.52 4.87
N ASN A 218 9.75 9.63 5.48
CA ASN A 218 11.19 9.63 5.25
C ASN A 218 11.48 9.02 3.86
N THR A 219 11.59 9.89 2.83
CA THR A 219 11.88 9.48 1.45
C THR A 219 13.27 8.89 1.22
N VAL A 220 14.11 8.84 2.26
CA VAL A 220 15.33 8.04 2.26
C VAL A 220 14.96 6.55 2.37
N ASN A 221 14.35 6.03 1.30
CA ASN A 221 14.48 4.63 0.94
C ASN A 221 15.98 4.30 0.98
N ILE A 222 16.34 3.25 1.72
CA ILE A 222 17.74 2.93 1.89
C ILE A 222 18.26 2.49 0.52
N LYS A 223 19.12 3.29 -0.11
CA LYS A 223 19.77 2.96 -1.38
C LYS A 223 21.27 2.85 -1.18
N SER A 224 21.88 1.88 -1.85
CA SER A 224 23.32 1.66 -1.92
C SER A 224 23.77 1.55 -3.39
N PRO A 225 25.09 1.54 -3.69
CA PRO A 225 25.58 1.38 -5.06
C PRO A 225 25.14 0.06 -5.70
N ALA A 226 25.04 0.02 -7.03
CA ALA A 226 24.73 -1.20 -7.77
C ALA A 226 25.70 -2.35 -7.42
N GLY A 227 25.20 -3.59 -7.34
CA GLY A 227 26.00 -4.75 -6.93
C GLY A 227 26.26 -4.87 -5.43
N THR A 228 25.62 -4.05 -4.58
CA THR A 228 25.68 -4.17 -3.11
C THR A 228 24.34 -4.58 -2.50
N VAL A 229 24.41 -5.21 -1.33
CA VAL A 229 23.27 -5.58 -0.48
C VAL A 229 23.26 -4.73 0.79
N ILE A 230 22.08 -4.54 1.38
CA ILE A 230 21.81 -3.68 2.53
C ILE A 230 21.27 -4.53 3.67
N GLN A 231 21.99 -4.61 4.79
CA GLN A 231 21.38 -5.11 6.03
C GLN A 231 20.68 -3.97 6.76
N VAL A 232 19.39 -4.15 7.11
CA VAL A 232 18.55 -3.22 7.86
C VAL A 232 18.11 -3.88 9.15
N ARG A 233 18.11 -3.13 10.25
CA ARG A 233 17.90 -3.64 11.59
C ARG A 233 16.84 -2.82 12.29
N LEU A 234 15.69 -3.40 12.63
CA LEU A 234 14.81 -2.74 13.60
C LEU A 234 15.59 -2.53 14.90
N LYS A 235 15.42 -1.39 15.55
CA LYS A 235 16.15 -1.05 16.78
C LYS A 235 15.25 -0.63 17.92
N ASP A 236 13.97 -0.30 17.73
CA ASP A 236 12.88 -0.29 18.76
C ASP A 236 11.61 0.33 18.15
N PHE A 237 10.48 0.24 18.85
CA PHE A 237 9.16 0.74 18.46
C PHE A 237 8.40 1.30 19.68
N SER A 238 7.56 2.33 19.51
CA SER A 238 6.77 2.93 20.60
C SER A 238 6.01 1.90 21.47
N THR A 239 6.16 2.02 22.78
CA THR A 239 5.44 1.26 23.80
C THR A 239 3.94 1.57 23.81
N GLY A 240 3.13 0.66 24.37
CA GLY A 240 1.68 0.84 24.53
C GLY A 240 0.85 0.69 23.25
N LEU A 241 1.51 0.42 22.12
CA LEU A 241 0.89 0.17 20.80
C LEU A 241 1.00 -1.30 20.37
N SER A 242 1.66 -2.13 21.17
CA SER A 242 1.83 -3.57 20.99
C SER A 242 0.50 -4.30 21.05
N VAL A 243 -0.03 -4.64 19.87
CA VAL A 243 -1.21 -5.48 19.70
C VAL A 243 -0.96 -6.42 18.55
N ASP A 244 -1.55 -7.62 18.62
CA ASP A 244 -1.44 -8.60 17.55
C ASP A 244 -1.92 -8.04 16.20
N GLY A 245 -1.22 -8.41 15.13
CA GLY A 245 -1.39 -7.84 13.79
C GLY A 245 -1.05 -6.35 13.63
N CYS A 246 -0.50 -5.68 14.65
CA CYS A 246 -0.01 -4.29 14.59
C CYS A 246 -1.05 -3.23 14.17
N LYS A 247 -2.35 -3.50 14.38
CA LYS A 247 -3.49 -2.71 13.88
C LYS A 247 -3.49 -1.20 14.22
N TYR A 248 -2.81 -0.77 15.29
CA TYR A 248 -2.83 0.63 15.72
C TYR A 248 -1.64 1.46 15.23
N ALA A 249 -0.47 0.86 15.07
CA ALA A 249 0.70 1.48 14.47
C ALA A 249 1.74 0.40 14.14
N GLY A 250 2.62 0.66 13.18
CA GLY A 250 3.71 -0.26 12.86
C GLY A 250 4.75 0.34 11.92
N VAL A 251 5.91 -0.30 11.84
CA VAL A 251 6.84 -0.23 10.71
C VAL A 251 6.75 -1.48 9.87
N GLU A 252 7.12 -1.34 8.62
CA GLU A 252 7.35 -2.42 7.68
C GLU A 252 8.69 -2.21 6.95
N ILE A 253 9.58 -3.22 6.96
CA ILE A 253 10.95 -3.15 6.42
C ILE A 253 11.16 -4.11 5.24
N LYS A 254 11.10 -3.60 4.01
CA LYS A 254 11.07 -4.42 2.78
C LYS A 254 12.46 -4.83 2.29
N THR A 255 13.15 -5.68 3.06
CA THR A 255 14.47 -6.23 2.68
C THR A 255 14.39 -7.40 1.69
N ASN A 256 13.25 -7.68 1.08
CA ASN A 256 13.14 -8.87 0.25
C ASN A 256 13.77 -8.63 -1.14
N LYS A 257 13.90 -9.69 -1.94
CA LYS A 257 14.50 -9.61 -3.28
C LYS A 257 13.58 -8.88 -4.26
N ASP A 258 12.32 -9.23 -4.19
CA ASP A 258 11.22 -8.38 -4.62
C ASP A 258 10.94 -7.38 -3.47
N GLN A 259 10.60 -6.14 -3.82
CA GLN A 259 10.53 -5.01 -2.88
C GLN A 259 9.11 -4.52 -2.62
N THR A 260 8.13 -5.25 -3.11
CA THR A 260 6.70 -4.98 -2.95
C THR A 260 6.14 -5.84 -1.82
N LEU A 261 6.65 -7.08 -1.71
CA LEU A 261 7.53 -7.44 -0.60
C LEU A 261 7.09 -6.90 0.77
N THR A 262 6.05 -7.40 1.45
CA THR A 262 5.67 -6.97 2.82
C THR A 262 6.94 -7.06 3.61
N GLY A 263 7.35 -5.90 4.08
CA GLY A 263 8.50 -5.85 4.92
C GLY A 263 8.17 -6.56 6.22
N TYR A 264 9.23 -6.97 6.91
CA TYR A 264 9.05 -7.48 8.25
C TYR A 264 8.38 -6.39 9.09
N ARG A 265 7.17 -6.70 9.57
CA ARG A 265 6.26 -5.74 10.18
C ARG A 265 6.33 -5.78 11.69
N PHE A 266 6.49 -4.62 12.31
CA PHE A 266 6.77 -4.52 13.74
C PHE A 266 6.03 -3.35 14.40
N CYS A 267 5.47 -3.63 15.57
CA CYS A 267 4.69 -2.69 16.37
C CYS A 267 4.89 -2.87 17.87
N SER A 268 5.84 -3.71 18.27
CA SER A 268 6.22 -3.84 19.67
C SER A 268 7.69 -3.45 19.85
N PRO A 269 8.06 -2.77 20.96
CA PRO A 269 9.44 -2.77 21.46
C PRO A 269 9.99 -4.20 21.63
N ASP A 270 9.16 -5.24 21.73
CA ASP A 270 9.64 -6.63 21.77
C ASP A 270 10.14 -7.15 20.41
N ALA A 271 9.96 -6.38 19.33
CA ALA A 271 10.60 -6.62 18.04
C ALA A 271 11.83 -5.74 17.82
N ALA A 272 12.09 -4.77 18.70
CA ALA A 272 13.28 -3.93 18.71
C ALA A 272 14.48 -4.83 18.48
N GLY A 273 15.08 -4.84 17.28
CA GLY A 273 15.78 -6.05 16.87
C GLY A 273 16.27 -6.25 15.47
N ILE A 274 15.30 -6.55 14.62
CA ILE A 274 15.47 -7.68 13.73
C ILE A 274 16.37 -7.25 12.59
N THR A 275 17.57 -7.84 12.51
CA THR A 275 18.51 -7.60 11.41
C THR A 275 18.11 -8.47 10.23
N LEU A 276 17.86 -7.80 9.12
CA LEU A 276 17.27 -8.31 7.90
C LEU A 276 18.24 -7.94 6.78
N GLN A 277 18.62 -8.89 5.92
CA GLN A 277 19.52 -8.62 4.81
C GLN A 277 18.73 -8.48 3.51
N SER A 278 19.00 -7.40 2.77
CA SER A 278 18.45 -7.23 1.43
C SER A 278 19.20 -8.04 0.38
N PHE A 279 18.46 -8.38 -0.68
CA PHE A 279 19.02 -9.02 -1.86
C PHE A 279 19.32 -8.01 -2.98
N THR A 280 18.85 -6.76 -2.85
CA THR A 280 19.07 -5.67 -3.80
C THR A 280 19.75 -4.48 -3.13
N ASN A 281 20.20 -3.51 -3.93
CA ASN A 281 20.79 -2.26 -3.44
C ASN A 281 19.74 -1.20 -3.03
N ARG A 282 18.51 -1.61 -2.72
CA ARG A 282 17.46 -0.77 -2.14
C ARG A 282 16.78 -1.49 -0.97
N VAL A 283 16.18 -0.76 -0.03
CA VAL A 283 15.19 -1.26 0.95
C VAL A 283 14.14 -0.17 1.20
N PRO A 284 12.88 -0.37 0.79
CA PRO A 284 11.77 0.46 1.20
C PRO A 284 11.41 0.28 2.68
N ILE A 285 11.07 1.39 3.33
CA ILE A 285 10.62 1.43 4.72
C ILE A 285 9.27 2.14 4.76
N MET A 286 8.26 1.51 5.36
CA MET A 286 6.94 2.11 5.54
C MET A 286 6.63 2.20 7.02
N THR A 287 5.93 3.26 7.45
CA THR A 287 5.43 3.37 8.83
C THR A 287 4.00 3.90 8.82
N TYR A 288 3.19 3.43 9.75
CA TYR A 288 1.79 3.83 9.88
C TYR A 288 1.38 3.96 11.34
N ASN A 289 0.30 4.71 11.56
CA ASN A 289 -0.21 5.05 12.88
C ASN A 289 -1.69 5.44 12.79
N ARG A 290 -2.49 5.05 13.79
CA ARG A 290 -3.94 5.24 13.84
C ARG A 290 -4.48 5.79 15.17
N ILE A 291 -3.66 5.95 16.22
CA ILE A 291 -4.11 6.47 17.53
C ILE A 291 -3.20 7.56 18.10
N TYR A 292 -1.95 7.24 18.46
CA TYR A 292 -1.00 8.16 19.12
C TYR A 292 0.35 8.10 18.46
N GLN A 293 1.13 9.20 18.43
CA GLN A 293 2.42 9.28 17.74
C GLN A 293 3.32 8.05 18.02
N SER A 294 3.40 7.15 17.04
CA SER A 294 4.31 6.02 17.06
C SER A 294 5.69 6.47 16.59
N LYS A 295 6.71 5.81 17.10
CA LYS A 295 8.09 5.99 16.72
C LYS A 295 8.69 4.63 16.41
N THR A 296 9.24 4.54 15.22
CA THR A 296 10.07 3.43 14.75
C THR A 296 11.51 3.90 14.70
N VAL A 297 12.46 2.99 14.85
CA VAL A 297 13.90 3.26 14.75
C VAL A 297 14.60 2.13 14.03
N LEU A 298 15.31 2.43 12.94
CA LEU A 298 16.04 1.43 12.15
C LEU A 298 17.55 1.74 12.08
N GLU A 299 18.38 0.73 11.86
CA GLU A 299 19.82 0.85 11.60
C GLU A 299 20.15 0.13 10.28
N TYR A 300 21.17 0.57 9.53
CA TYR A 300 21.56 -0.19 8.33
C TYR A 300 23.07 -0.20 8.03
N ARG A 301 23.44 -1.04 7.06
CA ARG A 301 24.79 -1.07 6.48
C ARG A 301 24.75 -1.72 5.10
N TYR A 302 25.67 -1.39 4.21
CA TYR A 302 25.71 -2.00 2.87
C TYR A 302 27.12 -2.39 2.42
N GLY A 303 27.21 -3.40 1.57
CA GLY A 303 28.48 -3.97 1.07
C GLY A 303 28.24 -4.98 -0.05
N THR A 304 29.30 -5.51 -0.65
CA THR A 304 29.18 -6.73 -1.49
C THR A 304 29.13 -7.95 -0.58
N TYR A 305 28.69 -9.11 -1.09
CA TYR A 305 28.78 -10.40 -0.37
C TYR A 305 30.21 -10.76 0.07
N SER A 306 31.23 -10.10 -0.47
CA SER A 306 32.66 -10.38 -0.30
C SER A 306 33.46 -9.30 0.44
N THR A 307 32.85 -8.19 0.89
CA THR A 307 33.59 -7.06 1.50
C THR A 307 32.94 -6.49 2.77
N PRO A 308 33.70 -5.80 3.65
CA PRO A 308 33.16 -5.28 4.91
C PRO A 308 32.10 -4.19 4.69
N PHE A 309 30.95 -4.36 5.33
CA PHE A 309 29.80 -3.46 5.24
C PHE A 309 30.12 -2.05 5.79
N ARG A 310 29.76 -0.99 5.03
CA ARG A 310 29.81 0.40 5.49
C ARG A 310 28.53 0.78 6.25
N PHE A 311 28.67 1.37 7.43
CA PHE A 311 27.58 1.71 8.33
C PHE A 311 26.90 3.04 7.99
N LYS A 312 25.57 3.09 8.12
CA LYS A 312 24.77 4.33 8.03
C LYS A 312 23.40 4.07 8.71
N ILE A 313 22.78 5.06 9.35
CA ILE A 313 21.62 4.80 10.23
C ILE A 313 20.44 5.69 9.79
N ILE A 314 19.22 5.14 9.62
CA ILE A 314 18.03 5.89 9.17
C ILE A 314 17.05 6.05 10.32
N TYR A 315 16.72 7.31 10.56
CA TYR A 315 15.93 7.80 11.68
C TYR A 315 14.45 7.93 11.34
#